data_AF-A0A535PYV9-F1
#
_entry.id   AF-A0A535PYV9-F1
#
_cell.length_a   1.000
_cell.length_b   1.000
_cell.length_c   1.000
_cell.angle_alpha   90.00
_cell.angle_beta   90.00
_cell.angle_gamma   90.00
#
_symmetry.space_group_name_H-M   'P 1'
#
loop_
_entity.id
_entity.type
_entity.pdbx_description
1 polymer ?
#
loop_
_entity_poly.entity_id
_entity_poly.type
_entity_poly.pdbx_seq_one_letter_code
_entity_poly.pdbx_strand_id
1 'polypeptide(L)'
;MAKPDFDSIKHLNPYNVEYWEARELMPLLGYGNKWQNFVDVIKKAMISCETTGNIVTDHFTAGSKMVRASRRSPPHRTTSR
;
A
#
# COMPACT_ATOMS: atom_id res chain seq x y z
N MET A 1 -10.27 6.01 20.64
CA MET A 1 -9.42 5.04 19.92
C MET A 1 -8.23 5.83 19.40
N ALA A 2 -6.99 5.46 19.78
CA ALA A 2 -5.80 6.15 19.31
C ALA A 2 -5.72 6.04 17.78
N LYS A 3 -5.48 7.16 17.11
CA LYS A 3 -5.20 7.16 15.68
C LYS A 3 -3.89 6.38 15.50
N PRO A 4 -3.81 5.42 14.56
CA PRO A 4 -2.53 4.77 14.33
C PRO A 4 -1.48 5.83 13.98
N ASP A 5 -0.33 5.79 14.64
CA ASP A 5 0.82 6.67 14.37
C ASP A 5 1.79 5.99 13.40
N PHE A 6 2.74 6.73 12.84
CA PHE A 6 3.70 6.18 11.87
C PHE A 6 4.51 5.01 12.43
N ASP A 7 4.85 5.01 13.71
CA ASP A 7 5.54 3.89 14.35
C ASP A 7 4.68 2.62 14.46
N SER A 8 3.36 2.76 14.52
CA SER A 8 2.46 1.61 14.70
C SER A 8 2.26 0.77 13.43
N ILE A 9 2.56 1.35 12.26
CA ILE A 9 2.51 0.69 10.95
C ILE A 9 3.91 0.44 10.38
N LYS A 10 4.93 0.49 11.23
CA LYS A 10 6.31 0.24 10.87
C LYS A 10 6.53 -1.26 10.72
N HIS A 11 7.16 -1.65 9.62
CA HIS A 11 7.57 -3.02 9.35
C HIS A 11 9.08 -3.11 9.30
N LEU A 12 9.61 -4.27 9.66
CA LEU A 12 11.03 -4.59 9.54
C LEU A 12 11.20 -5.67 8.49
N ASN A 13 12.11 -5.46 7.56
CA ASN A 13 12.48 -6.49 6.60
C ASN A 13 13.43 -7.51 7.25
N PRO A 14 13.77 -8.63 6.56
CA PRO A 14 14.70 -9.63 7.08
C PRO A 14 16.12 -9.10 7.39
N TYR A 15 16.45 -7.91 6.90
CA TYR A 15 17.73 -7.21 7.13
C TYR A 15 17.61 -6.14 8.23
N ASN A 16 16.55 -6.16 9.03
CA ASN A 16 16.29 -5.19 10.10
C ASN A 16 16.14 -3.72 9.61
N VAL A 17 15.84 -3.52 8.34
CA VAL A 17 15.57 -2.19 7.77
C VAL A 17 14.08 -1.88 7.91
N GLU A 18 13.79 -0.68 8.38
CA GLU A 18 12.44 -0.16 8.57
C GLU A 18 11.79 0.21 7.23
N TYR A 19 10.54 -0.22 7.03
CA TYR A 19 9.74 0.12 5.85
C TYR A 19 8.26 0.28 6.21
N TRP A 20 7.51 0.97 5.35
CA TRP A 20 6.09 1.21 5.52
C TRP A 20 5.29 0.73 4.30
N GLU A 21 4.17 0.04 4.52
CA GLU A 21 3.26 -0.30 3.44
C GLU A 21 2.45 0.94 3.02
N ALA A 22 2.49 1.27 1.73
CA ALA A 22 1.75 2.40 1.14
C ALA A 22 0.23 2.37 1.48
N ARG A 23 -0.36 1.17 1.59
CA ARG A 23 -1.78 1.00 1.94
C ARG A 23 -2.11 1.45 3.36
N GLU A 24 -1.20 1.24 4.29
CA GLU A 24 -1.36 1.63 5.71
C GLU A 24 -0.97 3.09 5.92
N LEU A 25 0.00 3.59 5.16
CA LEU A 25 0.44 4.98 5.22
C LEU A 25 -0.62 5.97 4.69
N MET A 26 -1.37 5.57 3.65
CA MET A 26 -2.40 6.40 3.00
C MET A 26 -3.42 7.01 3.99
N PRO A 27 -4.14 6.23 4.83
CA PRO A 27 -5.12 6.78 5.78
C PRO A 27 -4.48 7.65 6.87
N LEU A 28 -3.20 7.43 7.22
CA LEU A 28 -2.49 8.27 8.21
C LEU A 28 -2.21 9.67 7.68
N LEU A 29 -1.87 9.75 6.40
CA LEU A 29 -1.64 11.03 5.70
C LEU A 29 -2.94 11.76 5.33
N GLY A 30 -4.10 11.25 5.75
CA GLY A 30 -5.40 11.86 5.47
C GLY A 30 -5.91 11.64 4.04
N TYR A 31 -5.20 10.82 3.25
CA TYR A 31 -5.71 10.35 1.98
C TYR A 31 -6.71 9.24 2.30
N GLY A 32 -8.01 9.50 2.14
CA GLY A 32 -9.05 8.50 2.37
C GLY A 32 -8.98 7.34 1.39
N ASN A 33 -10.09 6.68 1.09
CA ASN A 33 -10.14 5.48 0.22
C ASN A 33 -9.78 5.73 -1.27
N LYS A 34 -9.31 6.93 -1.64
CA LYS A 34 -8.95 7.31 -3.01
C LYS A 34 -7.47 7.01 -3.28
N TRP A 35 -7.19 5.76 -3.66
CA TRP A 35 -5.84 5.32 -4.00
C TRP A 35 -5.18 6.15 -5.12
N GLN A 36 -5.93 6.62 -6.10
CA GLN A 36 -5.41 7.41 -7.24
C GLN A 36 -4.67 8.67 -6.77
N ASN A 37 -5.23 9.40 -5.81
CA ASN A 37 -4.60 10.61 -5.27
C ASN A 37 -3.30 10.28 -4.53
N PHE A 38 -3.27 9.13 -3.86
CA PHE A 38 -2.09 8.69 -3.12
C PHE A 38 -0.96 8.19 -4.04
N VAL A 39 -1.30 7.57 -5.17
CA VAL A 39 -0.33 7.17 -6.20
C VAL A 39 0.47 8.38 -6.70
N ASP A 40 -0.16 9.53 -6.92
CA ASP A 40 0.55 10.72 -7.37
C ASP A 40 1.48 11.31 -6.29
N VAL A 41 1.13 11.16 -5.01
CA VAL A 41 2.01 11.52 -3.89
C VAL A 41 3.23 10.60 -3.85
N ILE A 42 3.03 9.29 -4.01
CA ILE A 42 4.15 8.32 -4.08
C ILE A 42 5.06 8.67 -5.25
N LYS A 43 4.53 8.96 -6.44
CA LYS A 43 5.33 9.37 -7.59
C LYS A 43 6.16 10.62 -7.31
N LYS A 44 5.58 11.64 -6.65
CA LYS A 44 6.33 12.84 -6.26
C LYS A 44 7.46 12.52 -5.29
N ALA A 45 7.23 11.63 -4.32
CA ALA A 45 8.26 11.16 -3.41
C ALA A 45 9.39 10.42 -4.16
N MET A 46 9.04 9.55 -5.12
CA MET A 46 10.00 8.86 -5.98
C MET A 46 10.89 9.85 -6.75
N ILE A 47 10.29 10.86 -7.40
CA ILE A 47 11.02 11.91 -8.14
C ILE A 47 11.97 12.68 -7.20
N SER A 48 11.52 13.00 -5.98
CA SER A 48 12.36 13.68 -4.99
C SER A 48 13.55 12.81 -4.57
N CYS A 49 13.35 11.49 -4.39
CA CYS A 49 14.42 10.56 -4.08
C CYS A 49 15.43 10.44 -5.24
N GLU A 50 14.94 10.36 -6.47
CA GLU A 50 15.78 10.34 -7.68
C GLU A 50 16.62 11.61 -7.82
N THR A 51 16.00 12.77 -7.56
CA THR A 51 16.68 14.09 -7.59
C THR A 51 17.79 14.19 -6.55
N THR A 52 17.68 13.43 -5.45
CA THR A 52 18.72 13.36 -4.39
C THR A 52 19.85 12.39 -4.77
N GLY A 53 19.78 11.73 -5.93
CA GLY A 53 20.77 10.75 -6.39
C GLY A 53 20.55 9.34 -5.87
N ASN A 54 19.40 9.06 -5.25
CA ASN A 54 19.07 7.72 -4.74
C ASN A 54 18.35 6.88 -5.80
N ILE A 55 18.62 5.57 -5.81
CA ILE A 55 17.99 4.61 -6.72
C ILE A 55 16.57 4.33 -6.24
N VAL A 56 15.57 4.85 -6.97
CA VAL A 56 14.16 4.75 -6.59
C VAL A 56 13.72 3.30 -6.39
N THR A 57 14.21 2.34 -7.18
CA THR A 57 13.83 0.92 -7.07
C THR A 57 14.31 0.25 -5.78
N ASP A 58 15.35 0.78 -5.15
CA ASP A 58 15.87 0.26 -3.88
C ASP A 58 15.03 0.74 -2.68
N HIS A 59 14.34 1.87 -2.83
CA HIS A 59 13.52 2.49 -1.79
C HIS A 59 12.02 2.27 -1.99
N PHE A 60 11.56 2.14 -3.23
CA PHE A 60 10.16 1.99 -3.60
C PHE A 60 9.96 0.67 -4.37
N THR A 61 9.55 -0.36 -3.66
CA THR A 61 9.14 -1.61 -4.30
C THR A 61 7.71 -1.48 -4.83
N ALA A 62 7.50 -1.79 -6.11
CA ALA A 62 6.16 -1.94 -6.69
C ALA A 62 5.49 -3.24 -6.19
N GLY A 63 5.31 -3.36 -4.88
CA GLY A 63 4.69 -4.50 -4.23
C GLY A 63 3.21 -4.56 -4.58
N SER A 64 2.86 -5.34 -5.61
CA SER A 64 1.47 -5.71 -5.87
C SER A 64 1.04 -6.78 -4.86
N LYS A 65 0.76 -6.36 -3.62
CA LYS A 65 -0.02 -7.20 -2.71
C LYS A 65 -1.44 -7.19 -3.27
N MET A 66 -1.76 -8.20 -4.08
CA MET A 66 -3.09 -8.41 -4.62
C MET A 66 -4.03 -8.55 -3.43
N VAL A 67 -4.77 -7.49 -3.11
CA VAL A 67 -5.85 -7.55 -2.12
C VAL A 67 -6.80 -8.60 -2.68
N ARG A 68 -6.93 -9.74 -1.99
CA ARG A 68 -7.78 -10.85 -2.40
C ARG A 68 -9.23 -10.36 -2.38
N ALA A 69 -9.66 -9.71 -3.45
CA ALA A 69 -11.06 -9.46 -3.73
C ALA A 69 -11.70 -10.84 -3.77
N SER A 70 -12.54 -11.14 -2.77
CA SER A 70 -13.29 -12.38 -2.75
C SER A 70 -14.09 -12.46 -4.05
N ARG A 71 -13.68 -13.38 -4.91
CA ARG A 71 -14.40 -13.73 -6.13
C ARG A 71 -15.78 -14.17 -5.66
N ARG A 72 -16.84 -13.41 -6.01
CA ARG A 72 -18.22 -13.85 -5.84
C ARG A 72 -18.30 -15.28 -6.38
N SER A 73 -18.57 -16.24 -5.50
CA SER A 73 -18.89 -17.61 -5.91
C SER A 73 -20.02 -17.53 -6.94
N PRO A 74 -19.94 -18.26 -8.07
CA PRO A 74 -21.08 -18.33 -8.97
C PRO A 74 -22.26 -18.92 -8.19
N PRO A 75 -23.50 -18.41 -8.37
CA PRO A 75 -24.64 -19.00 -7.69
C PRO A 75 -24.79 -20.44 -8.20
N HIS A 76 -24.69 -21.40 -7.27
CA HIS A 76 -25.07 -22.78 -7.51
C HIS A 76 -26.56 -22.77 -7.87
N ARG A 77 -26.87 -22.89 -9.17
CA ARG A 77 -28.24 -23.08 -9.63
C ARG A 77 -28.60 -24.54 -9.37
N THR A 78 -29.07 -24.82 -8.15
CA THR A 78 -29.71 -26.09 -7.81
C THR A 78 -31.20 -25.84 -7.69
N THR A 79 -31.97 -26.30 -8.69
CA THR A 79 -33.36 -26.79 -8.60
C THR A 79 -33.65 -27.41 -9.97
N SER A 80 -33.78 -28.72 -10.14
CA SER A 80 -34.94 -29.56 -9.77
C SER A 80 -36.26 -28.92 -10.19
N ARG A 81 -36.72 -29.25 -11.40
CA ARG A 81 -38.01 -29.91 -11.68
C ARG A 81 -38.10 -30.28 -13.16
#